data_AF-A0A4Y2LSN2-F1
#
_entry.id   AF-A0A4Y2LSN2-F1
#
_cell.length_a   1.000
_cell.length_b   1.000
_cell.length_c   1.000
_cell.angle_alpha   90.00
_cell.angle_beta   90.00
_cell.angle_gamma   90.00
#
_symmetry.space_group_name_H-M   'P 1'
#
loop_
_entity.id
_entity.type
_entity.pdbx_description
1 polymer ?
#
loop_
_entity_poly.entity_id
_entity_poly.type
_entity_poly.pdbx_seq_one_letter_code
_entity_poly.pdbx_strand_id
1 'polypeptide(L)'
;MKNISDIFYNPSSTSNAISQAGEKMFLAIHKTPANEHNLNNHRYAAFLKSSTKVKSDLSSLPPTKGAAEQHSLRVCLQIQKWLNNQLPLYQWGWARGDDGSLFLVTTNDPVAPDTILNPIFCSCTTGCGGRCGCRKAGKQCSSV
;
A
#
# COMPACT_ATOMS: atom_id res chain seq x y z
N MET A 1 6.44 26.74 10.27
CA MET A 1 6.04 25.49 9.58
C MET A 1 6.53 24.35 10.46
N LYS A 2 5.66 23.50 11.02
CA LYS A 2 6.11 22.32 11.76
C LYS A 2 6.82 21.39 10.78
N ASN A 3 7.99 20.88 11.16
CA ASN A 3 8.72 19.95 10.31
C ASN A 3 7.93 18.63 10.30
N ILE A 4 7.79 17.99 9.14
CA ILE A 4 7.07 16.71 9.03
C ILE A 4 7.71 15.63 9.91
N SER A 5 9.01 15.75 10.17
CA SER A 5 9.76 14.89 11.08
C SER A 5 9.27 14.98 12.52
N ASP A 6 8.76 16.13 12.98
CA ASP A 6 8.33 16.36 14.37
C ASP A 6 7.27 15.34 14.81
N ILE A 7 6.46 14.86 13.85
CA ILE A 7 5.44 13.83 14.07
C ILE A 7 6.10 12.53 14.57
N PHE A 8 7.27 12.15 14.06
CA PHE A 8 7.95 10.92 14.44
C PHE A 8 8.63 11.00 15.83
N TYR A 9 8.96 12.21 16.29
CA TYR A 9 9.57 12.47 17.60
C TYR A 9 8.54 12.55 18.72
N ASN A 10 7.28 12.86 18.42
CA ASN A 10 6.21 12.94 19.43
C ASN A 10 5.65 11.55 19.77
N PRO A 11 5.78 11.05 21.03
CA PRO A 11 5.25 9.75 21.45
C PRO A 11 3.71 9.68 21.41
N SER A 12 3.04 10.82 21.42
CA SER A 12 1.58 10.92 21.35
C SER A 12 1.05 11.03 19.92
N SER A 13 1.93 10.93 18.91
CA SER A 13 1.50 10.94 17.52
C SER A 13 0.65 9.72 17.19
N THR A 14 -0.46 9.95 16.50
CA THR A 14 -1.36 8.87 16.09
C THR A 14 -0.80 8.13 14.88
N SER A 15 -1.17 6.85 14.74
CA SER A 15 -0.83 6.03 13.56
C SER A 15 -1.17 6.77 12.26
N ASN A 16 -2.38 7.34 12.16
CA ASN A 16 -2.81 8.09 10.97
C ASN A 16 -1.93 9.32 10.67
N ALA A 17 -1.54 10.09 11.70
CA ALA A 17 -0.65 11.24 11.51
C ALA A 17 0.72 10.80 10.96
N ILE A 18 1.23 9.67 11.46
CA ILE A 18 2.51 9.09 11.05
C ILE A 18 2.42 8.52 9.64
N SER A 19 1.33 7.84 9.29
CA SER A 19 1.07 7.36 7.93
C SER A 19 1.02 8.51 6.93
N GLN A 20 0.34 9.62 7.27
CA GLN A 20 0.28 10.81 6.41
C GLN A 20 1.64 11.51 6.29
N ALA A 21 2.41 11.58 7.39
CA ALA A 21 3.75 12.14 7.41
C ALA A 21 4.69 11.32 6.52
N GLY A 22 4.63 9.99 6.67
CA GLY A 22 5.36 9.01 5.87
C GLY A 22 5.03 9.10 4.39
N GLU A 23 3.74 9.12 4.03
CA GLU A 23 3.29 9.23 2.64
C GLU A 23 3.88 10.48 1.97
N LYS A 24 3.80 11.63 2.62
CA LYS A 24 4.42 12.88 2.14
C LYS A 24 5.94 12.77 2.00
N MET A 25 6.62 12.09 2.91
CA MET A 25 8.06 11.90 2.84
C MET A 25 8.47 10.99 1.67
N PHE A 26 7.73 9.90 1.42
CA PHE A 26 7.95 9.06 0.23
C PHE A 26 7.66 9.80 -1.07
N LEU A 27 6.59 10.59 -1.15
CA LEU A 27 6.32 11.44 -2.31
C LEU A 27 7.48 12.42 -2.58
N ALA A 28 8.05 13.02 -1.53
CA ALA A 28 9.22 13.89 -1.66
C ALA A 28 10.47 13.12 -2.16
N ILE A 29 10.75 11.93 -1.61
CA ILE A 29 11.87 11.07 -2.04
C ILE A 29 11.76 10.70 -3.52
N HIS A 30 10.54 10.40 -3.99
CA HIS A 30 10.26 10.06 -5.38
C HIS A 30 10.07 11.28 -6.29
N LYS A 31 10.38 12.49 -5.81
CA LYS A 31 10.35 13.75 -6.59
C LYS A 31 9.00 13.99 -7.24
N THR A 32 7.93 13.65 -6.53
CA THR A 32 6.57 13.79 -7.04
C THR A 32 6.16 15.27 -7.13
N PRO A 33 5.36 15.68 -8.15
CA PRO A 33 4.82 17.04 -8.22
C PRO A 33 4.06 17.47 -6.96
N ALA A 34 4.09 18.76 -6.63
CA ALA A 34 3.54 19.28 -5.38
C ALA A 34 2.02 19.11 -5.22
N ASN A 35 1.28 18.88 -6.31
CA ASN A 35 -0.17 18.66 -6.30
C ASN A 35 -0.58 17.20 -6.13
N GLU A 36 0.35 16.26 -6.19
CA GLU A 36 0.08 14.85 -5.96
C GLU A 36 0.29 14.54 -4.48
N HIS A 37 -0.75 13.97 -3.89
CA HIS A 37 -0.84 13.72 -2.45
C HIS A 37 -1.17 12.26 -2.15
N ASN A 38 -1.23 11.41 -3.18
CA ASN A 38 -1.55 10.00 -3.07
C ASN A 38 -0.41 9.16 -3.68
N LEU A 39 0.24 8.36 -2.83
CA LEU A 39 1.38 7.55 -3.25
C LEU A 39 0.99 6.46 -4.25
N ASN A 40 -0.23 5.90 -4.15
CA ASN A 40 -0.71 4.88 -5.07
C ASN A 40 -0.96 5.47 -6.47
N ASN A 41 -1.51 6.68 -6.56
CA ASN A 41 -1.69 7.38 -7.84
C ASN A 41 -0.33 7.63 -8.52
N HIS A 42 0.64 8.14 -7.75
CA HIS A 42 1.99 8.35 -8.26
C HIS A 42 2.64 7.03 -8.70
N ARG A 43 2.53 5.97 -7.89
CA ARG A 43 3.04 4.63 -8.22
C ARG A 43 2.43 4.11 -9.53
N TYR A 44 1.13 4.27 -9.72
CA TYR A 44 0.45 3.85 -10.94
C TYR A 44 0.92 4.63 -12.17
N ALA A 45 1.04 5.95 -12.06
CA ALA A 45 1.59 6.78 -13.14
C ALA A 45 3.04 6.38 -13.50
N ALA A 46 3.86 6.10 -12.48
CA ALA A 46 5.23 5.62 -12.67
C ALA A 46 5.26 4.23 -13.35
N PHE A 47 4.32 3.35 -13.01
CA PHE A 47 4.16 2.04 -13.65
C PHE A 47 3.80 2.17 -15.12
N LEU A 48 2.77 2.95 -15.47
CA LEU A 48 2.35 3.18 -16.87
C LEU A 48 3.50 3.77 -17.71
N LYS A 49 4.28 4.68 -17.12
CA LYS A 49 5.45 5.26 -17.79
C LYS A 49 6.58 4.24 -17.99
N SER A 50 6.69 3.26 -17.10
CA SER A 50 7.72 2.23 -17.19
C SER A 50 7.32 1.10 -18.14
N SER A 51 6.04 0.79 -18.26
CA SER A 51 5.52 -0.26 -19.13
C SER A 51 5.62 0.07 -20.63
N THR A 52 5.80 1.33 -20.99
CA THR A 52 6.02 1.74 -22.40
C THR A 52 7.48 1.58 -22.85
N LYS A 53 8.41 1.27 -21.93
CA LYS A 53 9.82 1.09 -22.25
C LYS A 53 10.11 -0.37 -22.63
N VAL A 54 10.98 -0.55 -23.63
CA VAL A 54 11.48 -1.89 -24.06
C VAL A 54 12.16 -2.64 -22.91
N LYS A 55 12.81 -1.91 -21.99
CA LYS A 55 13.30 -2.43 -20.71
C LYS A 55 12.62 -1.66 -19.58
N SER A 56 11.61 -2.28 -18.99
CA SER A 56 10.90 -1.72 -17.83
C SER A 56 11.74 -1.91 -16.58
N ASP A 57 12.08 -0.80 -15.91
CA ASP A 57 12.72 -0.83 -14.60
C ASP A 57 11.67 -0.64 -13.49
N LEU A 58 11.15 -1.78 -13.01
CA LEU A 58 10.16 -1.81 -11.93
C LEU A 58 10.77 -1.51 -10.56
N SER A 59 12.11 -1.54 -10.41
CA SER A 59 12.77 -1.26 -9.15
C SER A 59 12.69 0.23 -8.77
N SER A 60 12.48 1.09 -9.76
CA SER A 60 12.31 2.54 -9.58
C SER A 60 10.95 2.96 -9.03
N LEU A 61 9.99 2.03 -8.92
CA LEU A 61 8.64 2.35 -8.47
C LEU A 61 8.63 2.71 -6.97
N PRO A 62 7.88 3.75 -6.57
CA PRO A 62 7.66 4.04 -5.15
C PRO A 62 6.93 2.89 -4.45
N PRO A 63 7.09 2.70 -3.13
CA PRO A 63 6.32 1.69 -2.40
C PRO A 63 4.82 1.93 -2.52
N THR A 64 4.00 0.90 -2.24
CA THR A 64 2.56 1.11 -2.08
C THR A 64 2.29 1.97 -0.85
N LYS A 65 1.12 2.61 -0.81
CA LYS A 65 0.69 3.37 0.37
C LYS A 65 0.70 2.53 1.65
N GLY A 66 0.17 1.29 1.61
CA GLY A 66 0.19 0.41 2.77
C GLY A 66 1.61 0.02 3.21
N ALA A 67 2.51 -0.23 2.27
CA ALA A 67 3.92 -0.50 2.60
C ALA A 67 4.64 0.71 3.21
N ALA A 68 4.38 1.91 2.67
CA ALA A 68 4.89 3.17 3.21
C ALA A 68 4.37 3.44 4.64
N GLU A 69 3.09 3.17 4.89
CA GLU A 69 2.48 3.26 6.22
C GLU A 69 3.18 2.34 7.22
N GLN A 70 3.29 1.03 6.91
CA GLN A 70 3.93 0.08 7.81
C GLN A 70 5.40 0.44 8.08
N HIS A 71 6.11 0.91 7.06
CA HIS A 71 7.48 1.40 7.23
C HIS A 71 7.55 2.61 8.17
N SER A 72 6.64 3.56 8.01
CA SER A 72 6.59 4.79 8.82
C SER A 72 6.30 4.51 10.29
N LEU A 73 5.41 3.56 10.58
CA LEU A 73 5.14 3.11 11.94
C LEU A 73 6.38 2.52 12.60
N ARG A 74 7.14 1.69 11.89
CA ARG A 74 8.39 1.11 12.41
C ARG A 74 9.47 2.16 12.64
N VAL A 75 9.59 3.13 11.73
CA VAL A 75 10.52 4.25 11.90
C VAL A 75 10.17 5.03 13.17
N CYS A 76 8.88 5.32 13.39
CA CYS A 76 8.46 5.98 14.63
C CYS A 76 8.81 5.13 15.86
N LEU A 77 8.47 3.84 15.87
CA LEU A 77 8.83 2.94 16.97
C LEU A 77 10.34 2.93 17.26
N GLN A 78 11.17 2.92 16.22
CA GLN A 78 12.63 2.93 16.35
C GLN A 78 13.13 4.25 16.96
N ILE A 79 12.61 5.39 16.48
CA ILE A 79 12.93 6.71 17.03
C ILE A 79 12.52 6.79 18.50
N GLN A 80 11.32 6.32 18.84
CA GLN A 80 10.80 6.36 20.21
C GLN A 80 11.62 5.50 21.16
N LYS A 81 12.10 4.33 20.70
CA LYS A 81 13.08 3.53 21.44
C LYS A 81 14.38 4.29 21.70
N TRP A 82 14.92 5.01 20.72
CA TRP A 82 16.13 5.82 20.91
C TRP A 82 15.92 6.98 21.89
N LEU A 83 14.70 7.47 22.03
CA LEU A 83 14.31 8.50 23.01
C LEU A 83 13.95 7.92 24.39
N ASN A 84 14.16 6.62 24.62
CA ASN A 84 13.77 5.90 25.84
C ASN A 84 12.27 5.87 26.13
N ASN A 85 11.42 6.07 25.11
CA ASN A 85 9.98 5.90 25.23
C ASN A 85 9.58 4.44 24.97
N GLN A 86 8.65 3.92 25.76
CA GLN A 86 8.14 2.55 25.62
C GLN A 86 6.82 2.57 24.85
N LEU A 87 6.85 2.08 23.60
CA LEU A 87 5.66 1.90 22.76
C LEU A 87 5.39 0.41 22.48
N PRO A 88 4.13 -0.01 22.40
CA PRO A 88 3.75 -1.42 22.26
C PRO A 88 4.04 -1.96 20.84
N LEU A 89 5.05 -2.81 20.68
CA LEU A 89 5.54 -3.30 19.35
C LEU A 89 4.44 -3.69 18.35
N TYR A 90 3.38 -4.37 18.79
CA TYR A 90 2.31 -4.92 17.96
C TYR A 90 1.38 -3.88 17.31
N GLN A 91 1.48 -2.60 17.70
CA GLN A 91 0.71 -1.51 17.11
C GLN A 91 1.50 -0.73 16.04
N TRP A 92 2.76 -1.11 15.79
CA TRP A 92 3.72 -0.28 15.04
C TRP A 92 4.43 -1.04 13.92
N GLY A 93 3.66 -1.81 13.15
CA GLY A 93 4.15 -2.54 11.98
C GLY A 93 4.82 -3.88 12.26
N TRP A 94 4.48 -4.48 13.41
CA TRP A 94 4.83 -5.85 13.79
C TRP A 94 3.56 -6.65 14.10
N ALA A 95 3.53 -7.90 13.65
CA ALA A 95 2.50 -8.87 14.00
C ALA A 95 3.08 -9.92 14.96
N ARG A 96 2.25 -10.46 15.84
CA ARG A 96 2.60 -11.57 16.73
C ARG A 96 2.07 -12.87 16.13
N GLY A 97 2.94 -13.85 15.96
CA GLY A 97 2.57 -15.22 15.60
C GLY A 97 2.07 -16.01 16.81
N ASP A 98 1.47 -17.17 16.53
CA ASP A 98 0.87 -18.05 17.55
C ASP A 98 1.90 -18.59 18.55
N ASP A 99 3.16 -18.71 18.13
CA ASP A 99 4.32 -19.11 18.92
C ASP A 99 4.91 -17.95 19.77
N GLY A 100 4.33 -16.75 19.68
CA GLY A 100 4.82 -15.55 20.33
C GLY A 100 5.93 -14.81 19.57
N SER A 101 6.38 -15.33 18.42
CA SER A 101 7.38 -14.68 17.57
C SER A 101 6.81 -13.40 16.94
N LEU A 102 7.69 -12.42 16.71
CA LEU A 102 7.33 -11.16 16.05
C LEU A 102 7.74 -11.17 14.58
N PHE A 103 6.80 -10.83 13.72
CA PHE A 103 6.99 -10.76 12.27
C PHE A 103 6.78 -9.35 11.76
N LEU A 104 7.52 -9.03 10.70
CA LEU A 104 7.40 -7.75 10.02
C LEU A 104 6.09 -7.69 9.23
N VAL A 105 5.25 -6.69 9.49
CA VAL A 105 4.10 -6.42 8.62
C VAL A 105 4.61 -5.60 7.42
N THR A 106 4.61 -6.20 6.24
CA THR A 106 5.09 -5.52 5.03
C THR A 106 4.03 -4.59 4.44
N THR A 107 2.76 -5.02 4.44
CA THR A 107 1.59 -4.22 4.08
C THR A 107 0.32 -4.88 4.65
N ASN A 108 -0.74 -4.10 4.87
CA ASN A 108 -2.09 -4.61 5.13
C ASN A 108 -2.97 -4.61 3.87
N ASP A 109 -2.44 -4.12 2.74
CA ASP A 109 -3.14 -4.17 1.46
C ASP A 109 -3.34 -5.62 1.04
N PRO A 110 -4.49 -5.97 0.42
CA PRO A 110 -4.66 -7.29 -0.18
C PRO A 110 -3.64 -7.48 -1.31
N VAL A 111 -3.19 -8.73 -1.51
CA VAL A 111 -2.21 -9.08 -2.54
C VAL A 111 -2.65 -8.61 -3.94
N ALA A 112 -3.94 -8.75 -4.23
CA ALA A 112 -4.61 -8.17 -5.37
C ALA A 112 -6.11 -8.01 -5.04
N PRO A 113 -6.86 -7.17 -5.78
CA PRO A 113 -8.30 -7.12 -5.66
C PRO A 113 -8.94 -8.51 -5.87
N ASP A 114 -9.98 -8.83 -5.11
CA ASP A 114 -10.70 -10.11 -5.22
C ASP A 114 -11.22 -10.38 -6.64
N THR A 115 -11.47 -9.32 -7.42
CA THR A 115 -11.88 -9.41 -8.83
C THR A 115 -10.80 -10.03 -9.72
N ILE A 116 -9.53 -9.89 -9.36
CA ILE A 116 -8.39 -10.46 -10.08
C ILE A 116 -8.05 -11.86 -9.53
N LEU A 117 -8.17 -12.07 -8.22
CA LEU A 117 -7.85 -13.36 -7.57
C LEU A 117 -8.91 -14.43 -7.78
N ASN A 118 -10.18 -14.02 -7.92
CA ASN A 118 -11.29 -14.90 -8.23
C ASN A 118 -11.85 -14.58 -9.62
N PRO A 119 -11.05 -14.71 -10.69
CA PRO A 119 -11.50 -14.32 -12.01
C PRO A 119 -12.50 -15.36 -12.51
N ILE A 120 -13.77 -14.94 -12.61
CA ILE A 120 -14.84 -15.77 -13.17
C ILE A 120 -14.90 -15.45 -14.65
N PHE A 121 -14.32 -16.31 -15.47
CA PHE A 121 -14.46 -16.26 -16.92
C PHE A 121 -15.67 -17.07 -17.35
N CYS A 122 -16.34 -16.62 -18.41
CA CYS A 122 -17.29 -17.45 -19.13
C CYS A 122 -16.73 -17.78 -20.51
N SER A 123 -17.02 -18.97 -20.99
CA SER A 123 -16.69 -19.42 -22.35
C SER A 123 -17.82 -19.09 -23.34
N CYS A 124 -18.60 -18.04 -23.08
CA CYS A 124 -19.74 -17.69 -23.92
C CYS A 124 -19.24 -17.15 -25.28
N THR A 125 -19.62 -17.81 -26.37
CA THR A 125 -19.23 -17.40 -27.74
C THR A 125 -20.31 -16.60 -28.47
N THR A 126 -21.58 -16.71 -28.03
CA THR A 126 -22.73 -16.05 -28.66
C THR A 126 -23.37 -14.99 -27.75
N GLY A 127 -22.59 -14.42 -26.84
CA GLY A 127 -23.06 -13.44 -25.84
C GLY A 127 -23.42 -14.05 -24.48
N CYS A 128 -23.31 -13.24 -23.42
CA CYS A 128 -23.59 -13.65 -22.04
C CYS A 128 -25.10 -13.62 -21.74
N GLY A 129 -25.79 -14.77 -21.82
CA GLY A 129 -27.18 -14.95 -21.37
C GLY A 129 -27.31 -15.58 -19.97
N GLY A 130 -28.49 -16.12 -19.62
CA GLY A 130 -28.76 -16.71 -18.29
C GLY A 130 -27.94 -17.97 -17.94
N ARG A 131 -27.29 -18.59 -18.92
CA ARG A 131 -26.36 -19.74 -18.72
C ARG A 131 -24.92 -19.32 -18.46
N CYS A 132 -24.59 -18.03 -18.58
CA CYS A 132 -23.25 -17.51 -18.40
C CYS A 132 -22.78 -17.68 -16.94
N GLY A 133 -21.59 -18.25 -16.75
CA GLY A 133 -20.96 -18.39 -15.43
C GLY A 133 -20.74 -17.06 -14.72
N CYS A 134 -20.29 -16.02 -15.44
CA CYS A 134 -20.11 -14.67 -14.89
C CYS A 134 -21.44 -14.10 -14.35
N ARG A 135 -22.52 -14.21 -15.13
CA ARG A 135 -23.84 -13.70 -14.71
C ARG A 135 -24.44 -14.48 -13.54
N LYS A 136 -24.28 -15.80 -13.51
CA LYS A 136 -24.71 -16.63 -12.37
C LYS A 136 -23.99 -16.25 -11.08
N ALA A 137 -22.73 -15.85 -11.18
CA ALA A 137 -21.95 -15.33 -10.06
C ALA A 137 -22.19 -13.83 -9.78
N GLY A 138 -23.18 -13.20 -10.44
CA GLY A 138 -23.52 -11.78 -10.25
C GLY A 138 -22.45 -10.79 -10.75
N LYS A 139 -21.52 -11.23 -11.61
CA LYS A 139 -20.48 -10.38 -12.19
C LYS A 139 -20.91 -9.88 -13.58
N GLN A 140 -20.52 -8.66 -13.93
CA GLN A 140 -20.68 -8.13 -15.29
C GLN A 140 -19.67 -8.81 -16.22
N CYS A 141 -20.11 -9.23 -17.41
CA CYS A 141 -19.20 -9.69 -18.46
C CYS A 141 -18.45 -8.48 -19.03
N SER A 142 -17.14 -8.60 -19.21
CA SER A 142 -16.38 -7.68 -20.06
C SER A 142 -16.84 -7.81 -21.52
N SER A 143 -16.73 -6.73 -22.30
CA SER A 143 -16.87 -6.82 -23.75
C SER A 143 -15.78 -7.73 -24.30
N VAL A 144 -16.16 -8.67 -25.17
CA VAL A 144 -15.23 -9.41 -26.03
C VAL A 144 -14.81 -8.51 -27.18
#